data_AF-A0A2N3C6Y5-F1
#
_entry.id   AF-A0A2N3C6Y5-F1
#
_cell.length_a   1.000
_cell.length_b   1.000
_cell.length_c   1.000
_cell.angle_alpha   90.00
_cell.angle_beta   90.00
_cell.angle_gamma   90.00
#
_symmetry.space_group_name_H-M   'P 1'
#
loop_
_entity.id
_entity.type
_entity.pdbx_description
1 polymer ?
#
loop_
_entity_poly.entity_id
_entity_poly.type
_entity_poly.pdbx_seq_one_letter_code
_entity_poly.pdbx_strand_id
1 'polypeptide(L)' 'MPEDRINSFRSGPDAQGRFGIFGGRFVSETLMPLILELEAQYEHAKTDDSF' A
#
# COMPACT_ATOMS: atom_id res chain seq x y z
N MET A 1 5.17 23.07 4.08
CA MET A 1 4.87 22.00 5.04
C MET A 1 3.92 21.05 4.35
N PRO A 2 4.22 19.75 4.21
CA PRO A 2 3.24 18.84 3.64
C PRO A 2 2.06 18.80 4.59
N GLU A 3 0.92 19.21 4.07
CA GLU A 3 -0.41 19.15 4.65
C GLU A 3 -0.66 17.81 5.36
N ASP A 4 -0.81 17.84 6.69
CA ASP A 4 -1.27 16.72 7.51
C ASP A 4 -2.73 16.38 7.13
N ARG A 5 -2.91 15.71 5.98
CA ARG A 5 -4.20 15.15 5.60
C ARG A 5 -4.57 14.10 6.64
N ILE A 6 -5.63 14.39 7.39
CA ILE A 6 -6.19 13.48 8.40
C ILE A 6 -6.41 12.11 7.74
N ASN A 7 -5.73 11.10 8.28
CA ASN A 7 -5.92 9.72 7.86
C ASN A 7 -7.39 9.33 8.04
N SER A 8 -8.01 8.87 6.96
CA SER A 8 -9.36 8.33 7.02
C SER A 8 -9.29 6.81 6.97
N PHE A 9 -9.87 6.15 7.98
CA PHE A 9 -10.03 4.69 8.03
C PHE A 9 -10.87 4.13 6.87
N ARG A 10 -11.51 5.01 6.08
CA ARG A 10 -12.32 4.66 4.91
C ARG A 10 -11.58 4.77 3.58
N SER A 11 -10.46 5.50 3.53
CA SER A 11 -9.78 5.86 2.27
C SER A 11 -8.46 5.12 2.04
N GLY A 12 -8.14 4.12 2.86
CA GLY A 12 -6.92 3.33 2.72
C GLY A 12 -5.62 4.12 2.92
N PRO A 13 -4.46 3.45 2.79
CA PRO A 13 -3.16 4.12 2.80
C PRO A 13 -2.92 4.88 1.49
N ASP A 14 -1.92 5.76 1.48
CA ASP A 14 -1.43 6.37 0.23
C ASP A 14 -0.70 5.35 -0.67
N ALA A 15 -0.27 5.79 -1.86
CA ALA A 15 0.45 4.96 -2.82
C ALA A 15 1.79 4.40 -2.32
N GLN A 16 2.34 4.96 -1.23
CA GLN A 16 3.56 4.47 -0.59
C GLN A 16 3.27 3.50 0.56
N GLY A 17 1.99 3.20 0.82
CA GLY A 17 1.56 2.36 1.93
C GLY A 17 1.55 3.10 3.27
N ARG A 18 1.46 4.43 3.27
CA ARG A 18 1.44 5.24 4.50
C ARG A 18 0.04 5.68 4.87
N PHE A 19 -0.22 5.67 6.17
CA PHE A 19 -1.28 6.42 6.81
C PHE A 19 -0.64 7.64 7.47
N GLY A 20 -0.55 8.75 6.74
CA GLY A 20 0.05 9.99 7.22
C GLY A 20 1.54 9.77 7.46
N ILE A 21 2.00 9.95 8.70
CA ILE A 21 3.41 9.72 9.05
C ILE A 21 3.78 8.26 9.33
N PHE A 22 2.79 7.35 9.38
CA PHE A 22 2.99 5.95 9.77
C PHE A 22 2.86 5.01 8.56
N GLY A 23 3.50 3.85 8.62
CA GLY A 23 3.49 2.86 7.53
C GLY A 23 4.62 3.07 6.53
N GLY A 24 4.43 2.65 5.29
CA GLY A 24 5.51 2.56 4.30
C GLY A 24 6.18 1.19 4.26
N ARG A 25 7.22 1.06 3.43
CA ARG A 25 7.92 -0.20 3.17
C ARG A 25 9.34 -0.12 3.73
N PHE A 26 9.54 -0.68 4.93
CA PHE A 26 10.84 -0.78 5.60
C PHE A 26 11.30 -2.23 5.62
N VAL A 27 11.71 -2.73 4.45
CA VAL A 27 12.11 -4.13 4.23
C VAL A 27 13.49 -4.17 3.56
N SER A 28 14.11 -5.35 3.50
CA SER A 28 15.32 -5.52 2.70
C SER A 28 15.04 -5.34 1.21
N GLU A 29 16.01 -4.79 0.48
CA GLU A 29 15.91 -4.58 -0.98
C GLU A 29 15.57 -5.88 -1.73
N THR A 30 16.12 -7.00 -1.28
CA THR A 30 15.86 -8.33 -1.83
C THR A 30 14.40 -8.76 -1.78
N LEU A 31 13.59 -8.17 -0.89
CA LEU A 31 12.17 -8.47 -0.75
C LEU A 31 11.28 -7.53 -1.57
N MET A 32 11.78 -6.36 -2.00
CA MET A 32 10.98 -5.42 -2.77
C MET A 32 10.37 -5.97 -4.05
N PRO A 33 11.08 -6.76 -4.91
CA PRO A 33 10.45 -7.30 -6.11
C PRO A 33 9.26 -8.22 -5.79
N LEU A 34 9.37 -9.05 -4.74
CA LEU A 34 8.31 -9.97 -4.32
C LEU A 34 7.11 -9.21 -3.74
N ILE A 35 7.34 -8.13 -3.00
CA ILE A 35 6.26 -7.30 -2.45
C ILE A 35 5.50 -6.58 -3.57
N LEU A 36 6.21 -6.07 -4.57
CA LEU A 36 5.60 -5.40 -5.73
C LEU A 36 4.77 -6.39 -6.56
N GLU A 37 5.28 -7.61 -6.76
CA GLU A 37 4.54 -8.67 -7.44
C GLU A 37 3.27 -9.04 -6.68
N LEU A 38 3.37 -9.24 -5.36
CA LEU A 38 2.22 -9.52 -4.51
C LEU A 38 1.18 -8.39 -4.54
N GLU A 39 1.62 -7.13 -4.48
CA GLU A 39 0.73 -5.97 -4.57
C GLU A 39 -0.03 -5.95 -5.90
N ALA A 40 0.66 -6.23 -7.01
CA ALA A 40 0.03 -6.29 -8.33
C ALA A 40 -1.00 -7.42 -8.43
N GLN A 41 -0.69 -8.61 -7.92
CA GLN A 41 -1.62 -9.75 -7.90
C GLN A 41 -2.81 -9.46 -6.98
N TYR A 42 -2.57 -8.81 -5.84
CA TYR A 42 -3.64 -8.41 -4.91
C TYR A 42 -4.61 -7.42 -5.56
N GLU A 43 -4.13 -6.37 -6.22
CA GLU A 43 -5.02 -5.40 -6.88
C GLU A 43 -5.80 -6.04 -8.04
N HIS A 44 -5.23 -7.03 -8.73
CA HIS A 44 -5.97 -7.81 -9.72
C HIS A 44 -7.09 -8.63 -9.04
N ALA A 45 -6.73 -9.46 -8.06
CA ALA A 45 -7.63 -10.37 -7.37
C ALA A 45 -8.77 -9.64 -6.62
N LYS A 46 -8.50 -8.46 -6.08
CA LYS A 46 -9.48 -7.62 -5.37
C LYS A 46 -10.68 -7.21 -6.21
N THR A 47 -10.55 -7.23 -7.54
CA THR A 47 -11.62 -6.90 -8.50
C THR A 47 -12.09 -8.11 -9.31
N ASP A 48 -11.54 -9.29 -9.05
CA ASP A 48 -11.91 -10.53 -9.70
C ASP A 48 -13.03 -11.21 -8.89
N ASP A 49 -14.23 -11.31 -9.47
CA ASP A 49 -15.39 -11.95 -8.82
C ASP A 49 -15.19 -13.44 -8.53
N SER A 50 -14.20 -14.08 -9.16
CA SER A 50 -13.89 -15.51 -8.98
C SER A 50 -12.90 -15.80 -7.85
N PHE A 51 -12.31 -14.76 -7.27
CA PHE A 51 -11.35 -14.84 -6.15
C PHE A 51 -12.04 -14.62 -4.80
#